data_AF-A0A6L7WTX7-F1
#
_entry.id   AF-A0A6L7WTX7-F1
#
_cell.length_a   1.000
_cell.length_b   1.000
_cell.length_c   1.000
_cell.angle_alpha   90.00
_cell.angle_beta   90.00
_cell.angle_gamma   90.00
#
_symmetry.space_group_name_H-M   'P 1'
#
loop_
_entity.id
_entity.type
_entity.pdbx_description
1 polymer ?
#
loop_
_entity_poly.entity_id
_entity_poly.type
_entity_poly.pdbx_seq_one_letter_code
_entity_poly.pdbx_strand_id
1 'polypeptide(L)'
;MLPFPPCVVHALQITSAWKTTVHATNVRALKKNPSLALRLARDDGPVLVLKGSEPDALLVHLDESLTDTQSGIRPALAASLYRDGCVSLGKAAEVSGLSMSEFIDHLGSLGIDVVRDDETTSREAADVSAWLPS
;
A
#
# COMPACT_ATOMS: atom_id res chain seq x y z
N MET A 1 10.13 52.64 -0.35
CA MET A 1 9.87 51.90 -1.60
C MET A 1 11.19 51.28 -2.04
N LEU A 2 11.49 50.09 -1.49
CA LEU A 2 12.74 49.38 -1.73
C LEU A 2 12.48 48.28 -2.79
N PRO A 3 13.35 48.09 -3.79
CA PRO A 3 13.16 47.07 -4.80
C PRO A 3 13.45 45.68 -4.20
N PHE A 4 12.57 44.72 -4.47
CA PHE A 4 12.77 43.31 -4.13
C PHE A 4 14.01 42.77 -4.85
N PRO A 5 14.89 42.00 -4.17
CA PRO A 5 16.00 41.34 -4.84
C PRO A 5 15.47 40.22 -5.77
N PRO A 6 16.17 39.93 -6.88
CA PRO A 6 15.79 38.85 -7.78
C PRO A 6 15.85 37.51 -7.03
N CYS A 7 14.75 36.76 -7.08
CA CYS A 7 14.68 35.38 -6.62
C CYS A 7 15.75 34.55 -7.33
N VAL A 8 16.88 34.33 -6.65
CA VAL A 8 17.82 33.27 -7.01
C VAL A 8 17.12 31.97 -6.69
N VAL A 9 16.44 31.42 -7.70
CA VAL A 9 15.92 30.06 -7.64
C VAL A 9 17.14 29.17 -7.52
N HIS A 10 17.42 28.72 -6.29
CA HIS A 10 18.41 27.69 -6.03
C HIS A 10 17.98 26.48 -6.86
N ALA A 11 18.62 26.29 -8.00
CA ALA A 11 18.59 25.04 -8.74
C ALA A 11 19.19 24.00 -7.81
N LEU A 12 18.32 23.35 -7.01
CA LEU A 12 18.69 22.21 -6.22
C LEU A 12 19.18 21.17 -7.23
N GLN A 13 20.49 21.00 -7.26
CA GLN A 13 21.18 19.99 -8.05
C GLN A 13 20.67 18.63 -7.58
N ILE A 14 19.61 18.13 -8.21
CA ILE A 14 19.25 16.73 -8.16
C ILE A 14 20.24 15.99 -9.05
N THR A 15 21.47 15.88 -8.58
CA THR A 15 22.53 15.13 -9.24
C THR A 15 22.87 13.93 -8.37
N SER A 16 22.80 12.75 -9.00
CA SER A 16 23.54 11.52 -8.70
C SER A 16 23.03 10.51 -7.64
N ALA A 17 21.76 10.07 -7.71
CA ALA A 17 21.38 8.78 -7.07
C ALA A 17 20.23 7.99 -7.73
N TRP A 18 19.74 8.36 -8.92
CA TRP A 18 18.63 7.63 -9.56
C TRP A 18 19.14 6.61 -10.57
N LYS A 19 19.70 5.51 -10.08
CA LYS A 19 19.91 4.32 -10.93
C LYS A 19 18.71 3.40 -10.81
N THR A 20 17.53 3.92 -11.12
CA THR A 20 16.32 3.10 -11.25
C THR A 20 15.82 3.26 -12.67
N THR A 21 16.01 2.23 -13.48
CA THR A 21 15.49 2.21 -14.84
C THR A 21 13.98 2.03 -14.76
N VAL A 22 13.22 3.02 -15.21
CA VAL A 22 11.76 2.91 -15.31
C VAL A 22 11.41 2.36 -16.69
N HIS A 23 10.69 1.24 -16.71
CA HIS A 23 10.24 0.63 -17.96
C HIS A 23 8.85 1.14 -18.33
N ALA A 24 8.62 1.45 -19.61
CA ALA A 24 7.28 1.80 -20.10
C ALA A 24 6.62 0.60 -20.78
N THR A 25 5.38 0.32 -20.42
CA THR A 25 4.49 -0.62 -21.13
C THR A 25 3.17 0.06 -21.44
N ASN A 26 2.37 -0.50 -22.34
CA ASN A 26 1.02 0.00 -22.60
C ASN A 26 -0.04 -1.02 -22.13
N VAL A 27 -1.28 -0.57 -21.95
CA VAL A 27 -2.38 -1.44 -21.50
C VAL A 27 -2.56 -2.69 -22.39
N ARG A 28 -2.33 -2.57 -23.71
CA ARG A 28 -2.45 -3.70 -24.64
C ARG A 28 -1.36 -4.76 -24.40
N ALA A 29 -0.13 -4.32 -24.19
CA ALA A 29 1.01 -5.18 -23.90
C ALA A 29 0.87 -5.83 -22.51
N LEU A 30 0.42 -5.07 -21.52
CA LEU A 30 0.12 -5.59 -20.17
C LEU A 30 -0.95 -6.69 -20.21
N LYS A 31 -2.04 -6.49 -20.98
CA LYS A 31 -3.08 -7.51 -21.17
C LYS A 31 -2.57 -8.76 -21.88
N LYS A 32 -1.65 -8.60 -22.84
CA LYS A 32 -1.11 -9.71 -23.64
C LYS A 32 -0.07 -10.52 -22.88
N ASN A 33 0.76 -9.88 -22.05
CA ASN A 33 1.83 -10.54 -21.30
C ASN A 33 2.06 -9.86 -19.94
N PRO A 34 1.19 -10.11 -18.94
CA PRO A 34 1.31 -9.51 -17.62
C PRO A 34 2.58 -9.99 -16.89
N SER A 35 2.99 -11.24 -17.11
CA SER A 35 4.18 -11.82 -16.48
C SER A 35 5.47 -11.08 -16.83
N LEU A 36 5.60 -10.58 -18.06
CA LEU A 36 6.75 -9.75 -18.45
C LEU A 36 6.78 -8.43 -17.67
N ALA A 37 5.64 -7.76 -17.52
CA ALA A 37 5.56 -6.51 -16.75
C ALA A 37 5.89 -6.75 -15.26
N LEU A 38 5.41 -7.86 -14.69
CA LEU A 38 5.74 -8.25 -13.31
C LEU A 38 7.23 -8.58 -13.14
N ARG A 39 7.85 -9.22 -14.13
CA ARG A 39 9.28 -9.54 -14.11
C ARG A 39 10.15 -8.28 -14.21
N LEU A 40 9.82 -7.37 -15.14
CA LEU A 40 10.50 -6.07 -15.25
C LEU A 40 10.41 -5.27 -13.94
N ALA A 41 9.22 -5.25 -13.32
CA ALA A 41 9.03 -4.58 -12.03
C ALA A 41 9.85 -5.16 -10.89
N ARG A 42 10.10 -6.48 -10.92
CA ARG A 42 10.88 -7.20 -9.91
C ARG A 42 12.38 -7.04 -10.12
N ASP A 43 12.84 -7.22 -11.36
CA ASP A 43 14.26 -7.41 -11.65
C ASP A 43 14.96 -6.10 -12.03
N ASP A 44 14.24 -5.16 -12.66
CA ASP A 44 14.84 -3.97 -13.29
C ASP A 44 14.38 -2.64 -12.67
N GLY A 45 13.13 -2.56 -12.18
CA GLY A 45 12.58 -1.38 -11.53
C GLY A 45 11.12 -1.08 -11.93
N PRO A 46 10.50 -0.02 -11.38
CA PRO A 46 9.08 0.30 -11.60
C PRO A 46 8.69 0.34 -13.08
N VAL A 47 7.48 -0.14 -13.37
CA VAL A 47 6.94 -0.17 -14.73
C VAL A 47 5.80 0.83 -14.86
N LEU A 48 6.00 1.87 -15.68
CA LEU A 48 4.97 2.83 -16.05
C LEU A 48 4.03 2.21 -17.10
N VAL A 49 2.73 2.17 -16.78
CA VAL A 49 1.68 1.70 -17.69
C VAL A 49 1.04 2.90 -18.37
N LEU A 50 1.09 2.90 -19.70
CA LEU A 50 0.54 3.92 -20.57
C LEU A 50 -0.81 3.50 -21.15
N LYS A 51 -1.78 4.42 -21.13
CA LYS A 51 -3.04 4.31 -21.86
C LYS A 51 -2.97 5.22 -23.08
N GLY A 52 -2.69 4.64 -24.24
CA GLY A 52 -2.35 5.42 -25.43
C GLY A 52 -0.99 6.06 -25.27
N SER A 53 -0.93 7.39 -25.24
CA SER A 53 0.29 8.18 -25.00
C SER A 53 0.36 8.79 -23.59
N GLU A 54 -0.63 8.53 -22.73
CA GLU A 54 -0.73 9.12 -21.40
C GLU A 54 -0.34 8.12 -20.30
N PRO A 55 0.39 8.55 -19.25
CA PRO A 55 0.66 7.72 -18.09
C PRO A 55 -0.64 7.48 -17.30
N ASP A 56 -0.96 6.21 -17.05
CA ASP A 56 -2.22 5.79 -16.42
C ASP A 56 -1.99 5.13 -15.05
N ALA A 57 -0.98 4.26 -14.95
CA ALA A 57 -0.66 3.57 -13.70
C ALA A 57 0.85 3.29 -13.55
N LEU A 58 1.29 3.02 -12.32
CA LEU A 58 2.65 2.59 -12.01
C LEU A 58 2.61 1.22 -11.33
N LEU A 59 3.35 0.26 -11.86
CA LEU A 59 3.52 -1.06 -11.28
C LEU A 59 4.85 -1.09 -10.53
N VAL A 60 4.78 -1.30 -9.23
CA VAL A 60 5.93 -1.44 -8.35
C VAL A 60 5.97 -2.86 -7.77
N HIS A 61 7.16 -3.44 -7.70
CA HIS A 61 7.34 -4.68 -6.96
C HIS A 61 7.44 -4.38 -5.47
N LEU A 62 6.66 -5.07 -4.64
CA LEU A 62 6.65 -4.87 -3.20
C LEU A 62 7.73 -5.76 -2.55
N ASP A 63 9.00 -5.34 -2.62
CA ASP A 63 10.13 -6.01 -1.95
C ASP A 63 10.75 -5.16 -0.81
N GLU A 64 11.75 -5.73 -0.14
CA GLU A 64 12.46 -5.10 0.99
C GLU A 64 13.28 -3.86 0.58
N SER A 65 13.50 -3.60 -0.70
CA SER A 65 14.29 -2.45 -1.16
C SER A 65 13.50 -1.14 -1.18
N LEU A 66 12.17 -1.22 -1.18
CA LEU A 66 11.30 -0.06 -0.98
C LEU A 66 11.16 0.33 0.50
N THR A 67 11.78 -0.39 1.44
CA THR A 67 11.48 -0.24 2.88
C THR A 67 11.82 1.12 3.49
N ASP A 68 12.73 1.90 2.89
CA ASP A 68 13.07 3.25 3.40
C ASP A 68 11.95 4.28 3.18
N THR A 69 11.07 4.05 2.19
CA THR A 69 9.87 4.89 1.97
C THR A 69 8.58 4.20 2.46
N GLN A 70 8.65 2.92 2.86
CA GLN A 70 7.51 2.02 3.01
C GLN A 70 7.17 1.52 4.42
N SER A 71 7.82 1.97 5.50
CA SER A 71 7.41 1.51 6.84
C SER A 71 5.89 1.69 7.12
N GLY A 72 5.20 2.57 6.37
CA GLY A 72 3.74 2.69 6.37
C GLY A 72 2.96 2.05 5.19
N ILE A 73 3.56 1.78 4.02
CA ILE A 73 2.77 1.41 2.82
C ILE A 73 2.28 -0.04 2.90
N ARG A 74 3.12 -0.99 3.31
CA ARG A 74 2.71 -2.41 3.38
C ARG A 74 1.62 -2.64 4.44
N PRO A 75 1.74 -2.11 5.67
CA PRO A 75 0.66 -2.22 6.66
C PRO A 75 -0.63 -1.51 6.21
N ALA A 76 -0.54 -0.31 5.64
CA ALA A 76 -1.73 0.42 5.16
C ALA A 76 -2.43 -0.29 3.99
N LEU A 77 -1.67 -0.84 3.03
CA LEU A 77 -2.21 -1.62 1.93
C LEU A 77 -2.88 -2.90 2.43
N ALA A 78 -2.22 -3.63 3.32
CA ALA A 78 -2.77 -4.85 3.93
C ALA A 78 -4.07 -4.56 4.69
N ALA A 79 -4.11 -3.47 5.47
CA ALA A 79 -5.29 -3.03 6.19
C ALA A 79 -6.46 -2.70 5.24
N SER A 80 -6.19 -2.01 4.12
CA SER A 80 -7.20 -1.73 3.10
C SER A 80 -7.74 -3.03 2.48
N LEU A 81 -6.86 -3.94 2.08
CA LEU A 81 -7.26 -5.21 1.46
C LEU A 81 -8.07 -6.09 2.41
N TYR A 82 -7.73 -6.09 3.70
CA TYR A 82 -8.50 -6.79 4.73
C TYR A 82 -9.88 -6.17 4.94
N ARG A 83 -9.94 -4.85 5.13
CA ARG A 83 -11.20 -4.12 5.32
C ARG A 83 -12.18 -4.37 4.18
N ASP A 84 -11.67 -4.34 2.94
CA ASP A 84 -12.47 -4.54 1.73
C ASP A 84 -12.79 -6.03 1.47
N GLY A 85 -12.31 -6.95 2.32
CA GLY A 85 -12.57 -8.39 2.24
C GLY A 85 -11.86 -9.11 1.10
N CYS A 86 -10.86 -8.48 0.47
CA CYS A 86 -10.09 -9.09 -0.62
C CYS A 86 -9.14 -10.20 -0.14
N VAL A 87 -8.71 -10.14 1.12
CA VAL A 87 -7.80 -11.12 1.75
C VAL A 87 -8.25 -11.46 3.16
N SER A 88 -7.88 -12.65 3.64
CA SER A 88 -8.10 -13.03 5.05
C SER A 88 -7.17 -12.26 5.99
N LEU A 89 -7.50 -12.21 7.28
CA LEU A 89 -6.66 -11.58 8.32
C LEU A 89 -5.22 -12.11 8.29
N GLY A 90 -5.04 -13.44 8.26
CA GLY A 90 -3.72 -14.04 8.22
C GLY A 90 -2.94 -13.70 6.96
N LYS A 91 -3.61 -13.59 5.80
CA LYS A 91 -2.93 -13.19 4.57
C LYS A 91 -2.57 -11.70 4.58
N ALA A 92 -3.43 -10.86 5.14
CA ALA A 92 -3.14 -9.44 5.33
C ALA A 92 -1.94 -9.22 6.25
N ALA A 93 -1.86 -9.95 7.37
CA ALA A 93 -0.70 -9.92 8.27
C ALA A 93 0.60 -10.27 7.54
N GLU A 94 0.61 -11.35 6.74
CA GLU A 94 1.76 -11.73 5.91
C GLU A 94 2.16 -10.62 4.92
N VAL A 95 1.20 -10.01 4.23
CA VAL A 95 1.45 -8.91 3.26
C VAL A 95 2.03 -7.68 3.97
N SER A 96 1.52 -7.37 5.16
CA SER A 96 1.95 -6.23 5.97
C SER A 96 3.40 -6.30 6.42
N GLY A 97 3.94 -7.52 6.56
CA GLY A 97 5.27 -7.76 7.13
C GLY A 97 5.31 -7.68 8.67
N LEU A 98 4.17 -7.47 9.33
CA LEU A 98 4.03 -7.47 10.79
C LEU A 98 3.68 -8.88 11.30
N SER A 99 3.96 -9.14 12.58
CA SER A 99 3.38 -10.32 13.24
C SER A 99 1.86 -10.20 13.33
N MET A 100 1.17 -11.33 13.55
CA MET A 100 -0.29 -11.34 13.67
C MET A 100 -0.79 -10.35 14.75
N SER A 101 -0.15 -10.33 15.92
CA SER A 101 -0.53 -9.43 17.02
C SER A 101 -0.31 -7.97 16.66
N GLU A 102 0.86 -7.63 16.12
CA GLU A 102 1.17 -6.25 15.68
C GLU A 102 0.21 -5.78 14.57
N PHE A 103 -0.19 -6.68 13.67
CA PHE A 103 -1.15 -6.34 12.63
C PHE A 103 -2.56 -6.10 13.20
N ILE A 104 -2.99 -6.88 14.19
CA ILE A 104 -4.25 -6.64 14.91
C ILE A 104 -4.23 -5.29 15.62
N ASP A 105 -3.13 -4.95 16.31
CA ASP A 105 -2.95 -3.65 16.96
C ASP A 105 -2.98 -2.52 15.93
N HIS A 106 -2.35 -2.73 14.77
CA HIS A 106 -2.38 -1.78 13.66
C HIS A 106 -3.80 -1.56 13.12
N LEU A 107 -4.59 -2.62 12.91
CA LEU A 107 -6.00 -2.52 12.52
C LEU A 107 -6.82 -1.74 13.56
N GLY A 108 -6.60 -2.02 14.86
CA GLY A 108 -7.24 -1.27 15.95
C GLY A 108 -6.90 0.22 15.92
N SER A 109 -5.64 0.58 15.65
CA SER A 109 -5.22 1.98 15.50
C SER A 109 -5.90 2.71 14.34
N LEU A 110 -6.35 1.96 13.32
CA LEU A 110 -7.07 2.44 12.16
C LEU A 110 -8.60 2.39 12.32
N GLY A 111 -9.11 1.86 13.44
CA GLY A 111 -10.54 1.65 13.67
C GLY A 111 -11.16 0.58 12.77
N ILE A 112 -10.37 -0.41 12.34
CA ILE A 112 -10.83 -1.53 11.53
C ILE A 112 -11.10 -2.72 12.45
N ASP A 113 -12.36 -3.09 12.61
CA ASP A 113 -12.74 -4.23 13.43
C ASP A 113 -12.31 -5.56 12.82
N VAL A 114 -11.72 -6.41 13.66
CA VAL A 114 -11.28 -7.76 13.27
C VAL A 114 -12.45 -8.75 13.25
N VAL A 115 -13.47 -8.47 14.06
CA VAL A 115 -14.70 -9.25 14.17
C VAL A 115 -15.79 -8.45 13.49
N ARG A 116 -16.44 -9.05 12.49
CA ARG A 116 -17.63 -8.46 11.87
C ARG A 116 -18.84 -8.89 12.67
N ASP A 117 -19.69 -7.93 13.01
CA ASP A 117 -21.01 -8.19 13.56
C ASP A 117 -21.82 -9.04 12.59
N ASP A 118 -22.35 -10.13 13.10
CA ASP A 118 -23.36 -10.95 12.45
C ASP A 118 -24.70 -10.85 13.19
N GLU A 119 -25.72 -11.51 12.65
CA GLU A 119 -27.08 -11.46 13.21
C GLU A 119 -27.16 -12.07 14.64
N THR A 120 -26.14 -12.81 15.05
CA THR A 120 -26.02 -13.44 16.37
C THR A 120 -25.21 -12.62 17.35
N THR A 121 -24.33 -11.73 16.89
CA THR A 121 -23.41 -10.94 17.72
C THR A 121 -24.15 -10.12 18.78
N SER A 122 -25.28 -9.50 18.42
CA SER A 122 -26.09 -8.75 19.38
C SER A 122 -26.75 -9.64 20.44
N ARG A 123 -27.04 -10.91 20.11
CA ARG A 123 -27.68 -11.87 21.02
C ARG A 123 -26.63 -12.47 21.97
N GLU A 124 -25.44 -12.77 21.46
CA GLU A 124 -24.31 -13.24 22.26
C GLU A 124 -23.81 -12.15 23.24
N ALA A 125 -23.74 -10.89 22.81
CA ALA A 125 -23.38 -9.78 23.69
C ALA A 125 -24.37 -9.62 24.86
N ALA A 126 -25.67 -9.86 24.62
CA ALA A 126 -26.69 -9.83 25.67
C ALA A 126 -26.52 -10.98 26.68
N ASP A 127 -26.19 -12.18 26.21
CA ASP A 127 -25.90 -13.32 27.10
C ASP A 127 -24.67 -13.07 27.98
N VAL A 128 -23.60 -12.50 27.44
CA VAL A 128 -22.39 -12.16 28.22
C VAL A 128 -22.70 -11.12 29.30
N SER A 129 -23.55 -10.12 28.99
CA SER A 129 -23.94 -9.09 29.95
C SER A 129 -24.66 -9.64 31.18
N ALA A 130 -25.35 -10.79 31.05
CA ALA A 130 -26.04 -11.43 32.16
C ALA A 130 -25.08 -12.18 33.13
N TRP A 131 -23.82 -12.39 32.72
CA TRP A 131 -22.82 -13.16 33.49
C TRP A 131 -21.76 -12.27 34.14
N LEU A 132 -21.69 -10.99 33.77
CA LEU A 132 -20.81 -10.02 34.41
C LEU A 132 -21.45 -9.54 35.72
N PRO A 133 -20.79 -9.74 36.88
CA PRO A 133 -21.29 -9.18 38.13
C PRO A 133 -21.27 -7.66 38.02
N SER A 134 -22.42 -7.05 38.33
CA SER A 134 -22.62 -5.60 38.44
C SER A 134 -21.68 -4.95 39.46
#